data_AF-A0A2M9QAQ4-F1
#
_entry.id   AF-A0A2M9QAQ4-F1
#
_cell.length_a   1.000
_cell.length_b   1.000
_cell.length_c   1.000
_cell.angle_alpha   90.00
_cell.angle_beta   90.00
_cell.angle_gamma   90.00
#
_symmetry.space_group_name_H-M   'P 1'
#
loop_
_entity.id
_entity.type
_entity.pdbx_description
1 polymer ?
#
loop_
_entity_poly.entity_id
_entity_poly.type
_entity_poly.pdbx_seq_one_letter_code
_entity_poly.pdbx_strand_id
1 'polypeptide(L)'
;MNQTTISEAYREHLALITTGTDFVTGEESEQFISTLEYRVREISYSLWMDANANRLANYLEKKQAEHFTQLYEFSFGIPSYDNDDPFSNRTDTLALMIIDEKAAYKKRIERIRLQYKRFNDICELISVEDSELFIRYFEQSRKVDYETLWDTVIRNLAIISERYWHDEQIAEEKTKGVSTTIDGEAPKIVLRPDMSKCMKRQEKLRKLFAKGR
;
A
#
# COMPACT_ATOMS: atom_id res chain seq x y z
N MET A 1 29.36 -10.03 -6.77
CA MET A 1 28.62 -10.85 -7.73
C MET A 1 28.57 -12.25 -7.16
N ASN A 2 27.41 -12.75 -6.75
CA ASN A 2 27.21 -14.15 -6.37
C ASN A 2 26.01 -14.66 -7.18
N GLN A 3 26.24 -15.12 -8.41
CA GLN A 3 25.27 -15.97 -9.09
C GLN A 3 25.42 -17.35 -8.48
N THR A 4 24.58 -17.66 -7.50
CA THR A 4 24.40 -19.04 -7.04
C THR A 4 23.78 -19.81 -8.18
N THR A 5 24.59 -20.63 -8.85
CA THR A 5 24.15 -21.59 -9.85
C THR A 5 23.12 -22.51 -9.19
N ILE A 6 21.84 -22.24 -9.43
CA ILE A 6 20.74 -23.09 -8.98
C ILE A 6 20.97 -24.49 -9.54
N SER A 7 20.96 -25.50 -8.66
CA SER A 7 21.20 -26.90 -9.02
C SER A 7 20.18 -27.37 -10.05
N GLU A 8 20.60 -28.23 -10.97
CA GLU A 8 19.75 -28.78 -12.03
C GLU A 8 18.51 -29.49 -11.44
N ALA A 9 18.67 -30.17 -10.30
CA ALA A 9 17.58 -30.79 -9.54
C ALA A 9 16.52 -29.79 -9.03
N TYR A 10 16.92 -28.59 -8.61
CA TYR A 10 15.97 -27.55 -8.21
C TYR A 10 15.23 -26.96 -9.41
N ARG A 11 15.86 -26.94 -10.60
CA ARG A 11 15.18 -26.53 -11.84
C ARG A 11 14.11 -27.53 -12.27
N GLU A 12 14.42 -28.82 -12.19
CA GLU A 12 13.45 -29.89 -12.45
C GLU A 12 12.27 -29.83 -11.46
N HIS A 13 12.55 -29.54 -10.18
CA HIS A 13 11.52 -29.33 -9.16
C HIS A 13 10.63 -28.11 -9.46
N LEU A 14 11.24 -26.97 -9.83
CA LEU A 14 10.51 -25.77 -10.22
C LEU A 14 9.62 -26.01 -11.43
N ALA A 15 10.14 -26.66 -12.48
CA ALA A 15 9.40 -26.99 -13.69
C ALA A 15 8.19 -27.88 -13.37
N LEU A 16 8.32 -28.79 -12.41
CA LEU A 16 7.25 -29.67 -11.96
C LEU A 16 6.18 -28.91 -11.17
N ILE A 17 6.55 -27.96 -10.32
CA ILE A 17 5.60 -27.13 -9.56
C ILE A 17 4.89 -26.11 -10.47
N THR A 18 5.55 -25.61 -11.51
CA THR A 18 4.96 -24.66 -12.47
C THR A 18 4.16 -25.32 -13.59
N THR A 19 4.10 -26.66 -13.67
CA THR A 19 3.28 -27.36 -14.68
C THR A 19 1.81 -26.94 -14.60
N GLY A 20 1.27 -26.42 -15.72
CA GLY A 20 -0.11 -25.95 -15.81
C GLY A 20 -0.34 -24.47 -15.46
N THR A 21 0.71 -23.72 -15.14
CA THR A 21 0.68 -22.25 -15.05
C THR A 21 1.21 -21.63 -16.34
N ASP A 22 0.90 -20.35 -16.63
CA ASP A 22 1.42 -19.61 -17.80
C ASP A 22 2.97 -19.52 -17.86
N PHE A 23 3.65 -20.05 -16.84
CA PHE A 23 5.11 -20.09 -16.68
C PHE A 23 5.74 -21.38 -17.26
N VAL A 24 5.16 -21.94 -18.33
CA VAL A 24 5.69 -23.14 -19.00
C VAL A 24 7.08 -22.86 -19.57
N THR A 25 8.03 -23.75 -19.25
CA THR A 25 9.42 -23.75 -19.69
C THR A 25 9.57 -23.60 -21.21
N GLY A 26 9.97 -22.41 -21.65
CA GLY A 26 10.64 -22.20 -22.93
C GLY A 26 12.17 -22.26 -22.74
N GLU A 27 12.90 -22.66 -23.78
CA GLU A 27 14.34 -23.01 -23.77
C GLU A 27 15.32 -21.87 -23.37
N GLU A 28 14.85 -20.71 -22.91
CA GLU A 28 15.68 -19.58 -22.44
C GLU A 28 15.78 -19.53 -20.91
N SER A 29 16.57 -20.47 -20.36
CA SER A 29 16.54 -20.84 -18.94
C SER A 29 17.03 -19.79 -17.91
N GLU A 30 17.91 -18.86 -18.25
CA GLU A 30 18.42 -17.87 -17.27
C GLU A 30 17.48 -16.69 -17.05
N GLN A 31 16.80 -16.25 -18.12
CA GLN A 31 15.90 -15.11 -18.07
C GLN A 31 14.59 -15.47 -17.37
N PHE A 32 14.14 -16.72 -17.54
CA PHE A 32 12.97 -17.29 -16.87
C PHE A 32 13.12 -17.39 -15.34
N ILE A 33 14.27 -17.88 -14.86
CA ILE A 33 14.52 -18.00 -13.42
C ILE A 33 14.50 -16.60 -12.78
N SER A 34 15.14 -15.62 -13.43
CA SER A 34 15.17 -14.23 -12.95
C SER A 34 13.77 -13.60 -12.87
N THR A 35 12.90 -13.84 -13.84
CA THR A 35 11.53 -13.29 -13.84
C THR A 35 10.64 -13.96 -12.80
N LEU A 36 10.73 -15.28 -12.65
CA LEU A 36 10.01 -16.01 -11.61
C LEU A 36 10.45 -15.57 -10.22
N GLU A 37 11.76 -15.45 -9.98
CA GLU A 37 12.29 -14.97 -8.70
C GLU A 37 11.83 -13.57 -8.37
N TYR A 38 11.85 -12.67 -9.37
CA TYR A 38 11.35 -11.31 -9.21
C TYR A 38 9.89 -11.32 -8.79
N ARG A 39 9.05 -12.12 -9.46
CA ARG A 39 7.62 -12.20 -9.18
C ARG A 39 7.31 -12.79 -7.81
N VAL A 40 8.02 -13.85 -7.42
CA VAL A 40 7.87 -14.45 -6.08
C VAL A 40 8.25 -13.45 -5.00
N ARG A 41 9.32 -12.64 -5.19
CA ARG A 41 9.69 -11.58 -4.25
C ARG A 41 8.64 -10.48 -4.16
N GLU A 42 8.10 -10.05 -5.29
CA GLU A 42 7.06 -9.03 -5.35
C GLU A 42 5.80 -9.48 -4.58
N ILE A 43 5.36 -10.71 -4.83
CA ILE A 43 4.20 -11.30 -4.14
C ILE A 43 4.49 -11.51 -2.66
N SER A 44 5.67 -12.01 -2.31
CA SER A 44 6.08 -12.20 -0.91
C SER A 44 6.09 -10.87 -0.14
N TYR A 45 6.55 -9.79 -0.77
CA TYR A 45 6.52 -8.45 -0.17
C TYR A 45 5.08 -7.96 0.02
N SER A 46 4.21 -8.15 -0.97
CA SER A 46 2.80 -7.76 -0.90
C SER A 46 2.06 -8.54 0.20
N LEU A 47 2.26 -9.85 0.29
CA LEU A 47 1.73 -10.70 1.36
C LEU A 47 2.23 -10.25 2.74
N TRP A 48 3.51 -9.94 2.86
CA TRP A 48 4.08 -9.44 4.11
C TRP A 48 3.45 -8.12 4.55
N MET A 49 3.26 -7.18 3.62
CA MET A 49 2.61 -5.90 3.90
C MET A 49 1.16 -6.09 4.35
N ASP A 50 0.41 -6.95 3.66
CA ASP A 50 -1.00 -7.20 3.94
C ASP A 50 -1.19 -7.92 5.28
N ALA A 51 -0.37 -8.95 5.58
CA ALA A 51 -0.39 -9.66 6.85
C ALA A 51 -0.13 -8.74 8.04
N ASN A 52 0.76 -7.77 7.89
CA ASN A 52 1.11 -6.81 8.94
C ASN A 52 0.17 -5.61 9.02
N ALA A 53 -0.78 -5.48 8.09
CA ALA A 53 -1.63 -4.31 7.97
C ALA A 53 -2.54 -4.14 9.21
N ASN A 54 -3.04 -5.21 9.81
CA ASN A 54 -3.87 -5.10 11.02
C ASN A 54 -3.09 -4.49 12.20
N ARG A 55 -1.84 -4.91 12.40
CA ARG A 55 -0.97 -4.36 13.44
C ARG A 55 -0.74 -2.87 13.21
N LEU A 56 -0.51 -2.48 11.96
CA LEU A 56 -0.34 -1.07 11.58
C LEU A 56 -1.62 -0.26 11.80
N ALA A 57 -2.79 -0.78 11.41
CA ALA A 57 -4.08 -0.13 11.61
C ALA A 57 -4.33 0.11 13.11
N ASN A 58 -4.12 -0.91 13.95
CA ASN A 58 -4.29 -0.81 15.40
C ASN A 58 -3.31 0.20 16.03
N TYR A 59 -2.07 0.26 15.53
CA TYR A 59 -1.11 1.26 15.96
C TYR A 59 -1.56 2.69 15.61
N LEU A 60 -2.04 2.91 14.39
CA LEU A 60 -2.54 4.22 13.94
C LEU A 60 -3.79 4.65 14.70
N GLU A 61 -4.72 3.73 14.99
CA GLU A 61 -5.89 4.03 15.82
C GLU A 61 -5.50 4.48 17.23
N LYS A 62 -4.54 3.79 17.87
CA LYS A 62 -4.03 4.20 19.19
C LYS A 62 -3.37 5.58 19.17
N LYS A 63 -2.69 5.92 18.07
CA LYS A 63 -2.00 7.20 17.88
C LYS A 63 -2.90 8.30 17.33
N GLN A 64 -4.15 8.01 16.99
CA GLN A 64 -5.07 8.95 16.36
C GLN A 64 -5.32 10.19 17.23
N ALA A 65 -5.62 9.99 18.52
CA ALA A 65 -5.91 11.08 19.44
C ALA A 65 -4.69 12.01 19.64
N GLU A 66 -3.51 11.41 19.80
CA GLU A 66 -2.24 12.15 19.94
C GLU A 66 -1.94 12.94 18.67
N HIS A 67 -2.10 12.33 17.49
CA HIS A 67 -1.89 12.98 16.21
C HIS A 67 -2.80 14.19 16.00
N PHE A 68 -4.10 14.06 16.33
CA PHE A 68 -5.04 15.18 16.21
C PHE A 68 -4.77 16.26 17.26
N THR A 69 -4.34 15.88 18.47
CA THR A 69 -3.93 16.85 19.51
C THR A 69 -2.77 17.70 19.02
N GLN A 70 -1.74 17.09 18.43
CA GLN A 70 -0.61 17.81 17.83
C GLN A 70 -1.05 18.76 16.70
N LEU A 71 -2.02 18.36 15.87
CA LEU A 71 -2.57 19.23 14.83
C LEU A 71 -3.32 20.43 15.41
N TYR A 72 -4.05 20.23 16.51
CA TYR A 72 -4.71 21.32 17.22
C TYR A 72 -3.70 22.25 17.88
N GLU A 73 -2.71 21.73 18.61
CA GLU A 73 -1.64 22.51 19.22
C GLU A 73 -0.89 23.35 18.18
N PHE A 74 -0.57 22.76 17.01
CA PHE A 74 0.00 23.49 15.89
C PHE A 74 -0.92 24.63 15.41
N SER A 75 -2.23 24.39 15.30
CA SER A 75 -3.18 25.41 14.87
C SER A 75 -3.31 26.59 15.85
N PHE A 76 -3.09 26.36 17.15
CA PHE A 76 -3.03 27.42 18.17
C PHE A 76 -1.65 28.09 18.28
N GLY A 77 -0.59 27.38 17.92
CA GLY A 77 0.80 27.84 18.01
C GLY A 77 1.26 28.72 16.84
N ILE A 78 0.42 28.98 15.84
CA ILE A 78 0.68 30.00 14.80
C ILE A 78 0.39 31.36 15.43
N PRO A 79 1.42 32.14 15.81
CA PRO A 79 1.17 33.47 16.34
C PRO A 79 0.74 34.33 15.15
N SER A 80 -0.37 35.01 15.31
CA SER A 80 -0.82 36.13 14.49
C SER A 80 0.19 37.27 14.56
N TYR A 81 1.36 37.09 13.94
CA TYR A 81 2.49 38.03 13.98
C TYR A 81 2.36 39.19 12.98
N ASP A 82 1.25 39.32 12.26
CA ASP A 82 0.92 40.52 11.49
C ASP A 82 -0.51 40.94 11.86
N ASN A 83 -0.62 41.90 12.79
CA ASN A 83 -1.89 42.58 13.09
C ASN A 83 -2.31 43.58 11.99
N ASP A 84 -1.53 43.70 10.92
CA ASP A 84 -1.76 44.65 9.84
C ASP A 84 -2.35 44.01 8.56
N ASP A 85 -2.57 42.68 8.55
CA ASP A 85 -3.08 41.98 7.38
C ASP A 85 -4.57 41.60 7.61
N PRO A 86 -5.53 42.13 6.84
CA PRO A 86 -6.97 41.84 7.01
C PRO A 86 -7.34 40.37 6.67
N PHE A 87 -6.36 39.51 6.41
CA PHE A 87 -6.52 38.08 6.17
C PHE A 87 -6.72 37.27 7.45
N SER A 88 -7.69 37.66 8.28
CA SER A 88 -8.21 36.82 9.40
C SER A 88 -8.87 35.51 8.92
N ASN A 89 -8.89 35.24 7.60
CA ASN A 89 -9.42 34.04 6.95
C ASN A 89 -8.53 32.77 7.06
N ARG A 90 -7.42 32.79 7.81
CA ARG A 90 -6.51 31.62 7.92
C ARG A 90 -7.01 30.54 8.87
N THR A 91 -7.78 30.91 9.90
CA THR A 91 -8.30 29.96 10.88
C THR A 91 -9.33 29.01 10.26
N ASP A 92 -10.23 29.52 9.42
CA ASP A 92 -11.21 28.71 8.69
C ASP A 92 -10.53 27.73 7.73
N THR A 93 -9.46 28.19 7.06
CA THR A 93 -8.65 27.34 6.18
C THR A 93 -7.96 26.22 6.96
N LEU A 94 -7.39 26.52 8.12
CA LEU A 94 -6.77 25.52 9.00
C LEU A 94 -7.80 24.55 9.56
N ALA A 95 -8.98 25.02 9.94
CA ALA A 95 -10.08 24.17 10.40
C ALA A 95 -10.54 23.20 9.31
N LEU A 96 -10.70 23.67 8.06
CA LEU A 96 -11.00 22.81 6.91
C LEU A 96 -9.89 21.78 6.67
N MET A 97 -8.62 22.18 6.75
CA MET A 97 -7.49 21.24 6.64
C MET A 97 -7.49 20.16 7.72
N ILE A 98 -7.84 20.51 8.96
CA ILE A 98 -7.94 19.55 10.06
C ILE A 98 -9.12 18.59 9.83
N ILE A 99 -10.25 19.08 9.33
CA ILE A 99 -11.40 18.23 8.97
C ILE A 99 -11.02 17.26 7.85
N ASP A 100 -10.35 17.74 6.81
CA ASP A 100 -9.87 16.92 5.69
C ASP A 100 -8.87 15.87 6.16
N GLU A 101 -7.91 16.23 7.03
CA GLU A 101 -6.94 15.30 7.58
C GLU A 101 -7.62 14.22 8.44
N LYS A 102 -8.63 14.57 9.25
CA LYS A 102 -9.41 13.58 10.00
C LYS A 102 -10.10 12.57 9.09
N ALA A 103 -10.74 13.07 8.02
CA ALA A 103 -11.40 12.21 7.05
C ALA A 103 -10.39 11.32 6.29
N ALA A 104 -9.24 11.88 5.91
CA ALA A 104 -8.16 11.16 5.23
C ALA A 104 -7.54 10.08 6.13
N TYR A 105 -7.31 10.40 7.41
CA TYR A 105 -6.74 9.48 8.39
C TYR A 105 -7.66 8.27 8.63
N LYS A 106 -8.97 8.51 8.76
CA LYS A 106 -9.97 7.43 8.86
C LYS A 106 -9.97 6.54 7.61
N LYS A 107 -10.03 7.15 6.42
CA LYS A 107 -9.95 6.42 5.15
C LYS A 107 -8.66 5.62 5.02
N ARG A 108 -7.54 6.14 5.52
CA ARG A 108 -6.25 5.44 5.53
C ARG A 108 -6.31 4.18 6.39
N ILE A 109 -6.85 4.26 7.61
CA ILE A 109 -7.02 3.09 8.49
C ILE A 109 -7.93 2.05 7.82
N GLU A 110 -9.06 2.48 7.23
CA GLU A 110 -9.98 1.59 6.53
C GLU A 110 -9.30 0.86 5.38
N ARG A 111 -8.50 1.55 4.56
CA ARG A 111 -7.71 0.93 3.49
C ARG A 111 -6.71 -0.10 4.01
N ILE A 112 -6.02 0.21 5.09
CA ILE A 112 -5.07 -0.72 5.72
C ILE A 112 -5.81 -1.96 6.26
N ARG A 113 -7.02 -1.81 6.81
CA ARG A 113 -7.84 -2.96 7.21
C ARG A 113 -8.27 -3.83 6.03
N LEU A 114 -8.56 -3.22 4.89
CA LEU A 114 -8.86 -3.97 3.66
C LEU A 114 -7.66 -4.78 3.17
N GLN A 115 -6.43 -4.26 3.33
CA GLN A 115 -5.21 -5.03 3.04
C GLN A 115 -5.12 -6.30 3.89
N TYR A 116 -5.35 -6.19 5.20
CA TYR A 116 -5.37 -7.38 6.06
C TYR A 116 -6.49 -8.35 5.70
N LYS A 117 -7.68 -7.82 5.35
CA LYS A 117 -8.78 -8.65 4.87
C LYS A 117 -8.35 -9.44 3.62
N ARG A 118 -7.70 -8.80 2.65
CA ARG A 118 -7.17 -9.49 1.47
C ARG A 118 -6.20 -10.62 1.85
N PHE A 119 -5.32 -10.40 2.83
CA PHE A 119 -4.43 -11.48 3.29
C PHE A 119 -5.22 -12.68 3.82
N ASN A 120 -6.25 -12.45 4.63
CA ASN A 120 -7.12 -13.52 5.13
C ASN A 120 -7.87 -14.21 3.99
N ASP A 121 -8.42 -13.44 3.04
CA ASP A 121 -9.12 -13.99 1.87
C ASP A 121 -8.17 -14.88 1.04
N ILE A 122 -6.89 -14.50 0.89
CA ILE A 122 -5.87 -15.35 0.24
C ILE A 122 -5.62 -16.63 1.04
N CYS A 123 -5.50 -16.52 2.36
CA CYS A 123 -5.30 -17.68 3.24
C CYS A 123 -6.49 -18.66 3.20
N GLU A 124 -7.71 -18.18 2.98
CA GLU A 124 -8.92 -19.00 2.82
C GLU A 124 -8.99 -19.72 1.46
N LEU A 125 -8.29 -19.23 0.44
CA LEU A 125 -8.29 -19.79 -0.92
C LEU A 125 -7.23 -20.87 -1.14
N ILE A 126 -6.26 -20.99 -0.24
CA ILE A 126 -5.15 -21.95 -0.34
C ILE A 126 -5.33 -23.12 0.62
N SER A 127 -4.45 -24.12 0.53
CA SER A 127 -4.48 -25.27 1.46
C SER A 127 -4.30 -24.82 2.91
N VAL A 128 -4.85 -25.59 3.86
CA VAL A 128 -4.74 -25.28 5.29
C VAL A 128 -3.27 -25.24 5.71
N GLU A 129 -2.46 -26.20 5.23
CA GLU A 129 -1.04 -26.28 5.50
C GLU A 129 -0.28 -25.04 5.00
N ASP A 130 -0.55 -24.59 3.77
CA ASP A 130 0.08 -23.41 3.19
C ASP A 130 -0.36 -22.12 3.91
N SER A 131 -1.64 -22.03 4.28
CA SER A 131 -2.18 -20.90 5.06
C SER A 131 -1.51 -20.78 6.43
N GLU A 132 -1.29 -21.91 7.12
CA GLU A 132 -0.57 -21.94 8.40
C GLU A 132 0.87 -21.48 8.23
N LEU A 133 1.55 -21.89 7.15
CA LEU A 133 2.91 -21.46 6.84
C LEU A 133 2.96 -19.95 6.62
N PHE A 134 2.03 -19.40 5.85
CA PHE A 134 1.91 -17.97 5.60
C PHE A 134 1.65 -17.17 6.88
N ILE A 135 0.70 -17.61 7.71
CA ILE A 135 0.41 -16.97 9.00
C ILE A 135 1.65 -17.00 9.91
N ARG A 136 2.33 -18.14 10.02
CA ARG A 136 3.54 -18.27 10.85
C ARG A 136 4.65 -17.32 10.38
N TYR A 137 4.88 -17.24 9.07
CA TYR A 137 5.96 -16.42 8.53
C TYR A 137 5.59 -14.93 8.47
N PHE A 138 4.52 -14.57 7.78
CA PHE A 138 4.19 -13.18 7.45
C PHE A 138 3.56 -12.43 8.62
N GLU A 139 2.64 -13.06 9.36
CA GLU A 139 1.91 -12.41 10.46
C GLU A 139 2.66 -12.55 11.79
N GLN A 140 3.13 -13.76 12.11
CA GLN A 140 3.77 -14.05 13.40
C GLN A 140 5.27 -13.82 13.41
N SER A 141 5.89 -13.52 12.26
CA SER A 141 7.34 -13.32 12.12
C SER A 141 8.17 -14.50 12.65
N ARG A 142 7.63 -15.73 12.57
CA ARG A 142 8.34 -16.93 13.00
C ARG A 142 9.29 -17.38 11.90
N LYS A 143 10.45 -17.90 12.32
CA LYS A 143 11.40 -18.51 11.40
C LYS A 143 10.77 -19.77 10.80
N VAL A 144 10.67 -19.79 9.48
CA VAL A 144 10.30 -20.95 8.68
C VAL A 144 11.47 -21.31 7.78
N ASP A 145 11.45 -22.53 7.24
CA ASP A 145 12.39 -22.89 6.20
C ASP A 145 12.07 -22.09 4.91
N TYR A 146 13.11 -21.54 4.29
CA TYR A 146 12.94 -20.57 3.21
C TYR A 146 12.58 -21.27 1.90
N GLU A 147 13.13 -22.47 1.66
CA GLU A 147 12.83 -23.25 0.46
C GLU A 147 11.36 -23.68 0.46
N THR A 148 10.88 -24.23 1.58
CA THR A 148 9.46 -24.56 1.74
C THR A 148 8.53 -23.36 1.59
N LEU A 149 8.86 -22.20 2.17
CA LEU A 149 8.09 -20.97 1.94
C LEU A 149 8.04 -20.59 0.46
N TRP A 150 9.20 -20.63 -0.20
CA TRP A 150 9.32 -20.25 -1.60
C TRP A 150 8.49 -21.17 -2.50
N ASP A 151 8.59 -22.48 -2.29
CA ASP A 151 7.80 -23.48 -3.00
C ASP A 151 6.30 -23.30 -2.77
N THR A 152 5.88 -22.99 -1.54
CA THR A 152 4.48 -22.71 -1.22
C THR A 152 3.98 -21.44 -1.94
N VAL A 153 4.80 -20.39 -2.03
CA VAL A 153 4.42 -19.18 -2.79
C VAL A 153 4.30 -19.49 -4.29
N ILE A 154 5.22 -20.27 -4.86
CA ILE A 154 5.16 -20.66 -6.28
C ILE A 154 3.92 -21.50 -6.56
N ARG A 155 3.63 -22.50 -5.72
CA ARG A 155 2.46 -23.39 -5.86
C ARG A 155 1.15 -22.61 -5.88
N ASN A 156 1.05 -21.55 -5.08
CA ASN A 156 -0.14 -20.73 -4.95
C ASN A 156 -0.09 -19.43 -5.78
N LEU A 157 0.92 -19.26 -6.63
CA LEU A 157 1.20 -18.00 -7.33
C LEU A 157 0.04 -17.53 -8.21
N ALA A 158 -0.63 -18.47 -8.88
CA ALA A 158 -1.79 -18.18 -9.74
C ALA A 158 -2.97 -17.63 -8.92
N ILE A 159 -3.34 -18.31 -7.83
CA ILE A 159 -4.44 -17.92 -6.93
C ILE A 159 -4.15 -16.53 -6.32
N ILE A 160 -2.93 -16.34 -5.82
CA ILE A 160 -2.50 -15.08 -5.22
C ILE A 160 -2.54 -13.95 -6.26
N SER A 161 -1.99 -14.19 -7.45
CA SER A 161 -1.96 -13.19 -8.53
C SER A 161 -3.36 -12.80 -9.00
N GLU A 162 -4.25 -13.77 -9.18
CA GLU A 162 -5.65 -13.52 -9.57
C GLU A 162 -6.36 -12.66 -8.54
N ARG A 163 -6.13 -12.91 -7.24
CA ARG A 163 -6.71 -12.10 -6.17
C ARG A 163 -6.21 -10.66 -6.20
N TYR A 164 -4.91 -10.43 -6.38
CA TYR A 164 -4.35 -9.08 -6.50
C TYR A 164 -4.86 -8.36 -7.76
N TRP A 165 -4.98 -9.08 -8.87
CA TRP A 165 -5.54 -8.53 -10.12
C TRP A 165 -7.01 -8.10 -9.97
N HIS A 166 -7.83 -8.91 -9.31
CA HIS A 166 -9.24 -8.56 -9.05
C HIS A 166 -9.35 -7.26 -8.23
N ASP A 167 -8.48 -7.08 -7.23
CA ASP A 167 -8.43 -5.86 -6.42
C ASP A 167 -8.06 -4.62 -7.24
N GLU A 168 -7.11 -4.76 -8.17
CA GLU A 168 -6.71 -3.69 -9.10
C GLU A 168 -7.87 -3.29 -10.02
N GLN A 169 -8.60 -4.26 -10.58
CA GLN A 169 -9.78 -3.98 -11.41
C GLN A 169 -10.88 -3.23 -10.64
N ILE A 170 -11.17 -3.65 -9.40
CA ILE A 170 -12.15 -2.95 -8.54
C ILE A 170 -11.68 -1.50 -8.27
N ALA A 171 -10.38 -1.29 -8.06
CA ALA A 171 -9.84 0.04 -7.83
C ALA A 171 -9.96 0.93 -9.08
N GLU A 172 -9.72 0.38 -10.28
CA GLU A 172 -9.90 1.08 -11.54
C GLU A 172 -11.36 1.46 -11.80
N GLU A 173 -12.31 0.54 -11.59
CA GLU A 173 -13.73 0.80 -11.78
C GLU A 173 -14.24 1.92 -10.86
N LYS A 174 -13.77 1.93 -9.60
CA LYS A 174 -14.10 3.00 -8.64
C LYS A 174 -13.57 4.35 -9.09
N THR A 175 -12.39 4.42 -9.71
CA THR A 175 -11.84 5.68 -10.23
C THR A 175 -12.57 6.17 -11.49
N LYS A 176 -12.95 5.24 -12.38
CA LYS A 176 -13.77 5.53 -13.57
C LYS A 176 -15.18 6.01 -13.19
N GLY A 177 -15.84 5.39 -12.21
CA GLY A 177 -17.16 5.81 -11.71
C GLY A 177 -17.19 7.18 -11.04
N VAL A 178 -16.09 7.62 -10.41
CA VAL A 178 -15.97 8.98 -9.88
C VAL A 178 -15.84 10.02 -11.00
N SER A 179 -15.15 9.68 -12.10
CA SER A 179 -15.00 10.58 -13.25
C SER A 179 -16.31 10.83 -14.00
N THR A 180 -17.20 9.83 -14.11
CA THR A 180 -18.48 9.97 -14.81
C THR A 180 -19.53 10.78 -14.04
N THR A 181 -19.40 10.90 -12.72
CA THR A 181 -20.25 11.80 -11.89
C THR A 181 -19.88 13.29 -11.99
N ILE A 182 -18.76 13.66 -12.63
CA ILE A 182 -18.33 15.07 -12.78
C ILE A 182 -18.91 15.71 -14.06
N ASP A 183 -19.50 14.92 -14.96
CA ASP A 183 -20.10 15.41 -16.22
C ASP A 183 -21.60 15.78 -16.10
N GLY A 184 -22.13 15.89 -14.88
CA GLY A 184 -23.47 16.39 -14.59
C GLY A 184 -23.46 17.85 -14.15
N GLU A 185 -23.84 18.76 -15.05
CA GLU A 185 -24.16 20.19 -14.88
C GLU A 185 -23.11 21.06 -14.16
N ALA A 186 -22.40 21.88 -14.93
CA ALA A 186 -21.30 22.73 -14.47
C ALA A 186 -21.70 23.63 -13.27
N PRO A 187 -21.15 23.43 -12.06
CA PRO A 187 -21.21 24.43 -11.02
C PRO A 187 -20.38 25.65 -11.45
N LYS A 188 -20.89 26.85 -11.19
CA LYS A 188 -20.21 28.14 -11.45
C LYS A 188 -18.73 28.04 -11.10
N ILE A 189 -17.89 28.29 -12.10
CA ILE A 189 -16.43 28.21 -12.05
C ILE A 189 -15.91 29.09 -10.92
N VAL A 190 -15.52 28.48 -9.80
CA VAL A 190 -14.49 29.04 -8.92
C VAL A 190 -13.17 28.74 -9.62
N LEU A 191 -12.47 29.79 -10.05
CA LEU A 191 -11.16 29.70 -10.71
C LEU A 191 -10.25 28.75 -9.92
N ARG A 192 -9.85 27.65 -10.56
CA ARG A 192 -8.92 26.67 -9.95
C ARG A 192 -7.67 27.41 -9.47
N PRO A 193 -7.21 27.18 -8.22
CA PRO A 193 -5.96 27.74 -7.77
C PRO A 193 -4.82 27.23 -8.64
N ASP A 194 -3.94 28.15 -9.04
CA ASP A 194 -2.76 27.86 -9.83
C ASP A 194 -1.91 26.76 -9.16
N MET A 195 -1.89 25.58 -9.78
CA MET A 195 -1.23 24.38 -9.25
C MET A 195 0.28 24.56 -9.12
N SER A 196 0.89 25.47 -9.89
CA SER A 196 2.30 25.85 -9.74
C SER A 196 2.56 26.49 -8.38
N LYS A 197 1.62 27.32 -7.90
CA LYS A 197 1.72 27.95 -6.57
C LYS A 197 1.43 26.95 -5.46
N CYS A 198 0.55 25.97 -5.69
CA CYS A 198 0.22 24.92 -4.73
C CYS A 198 1.41 23.99 -4.48
N MET A 199 2.08 23.54 -5.56
CA MET A 199 3.27 22.70 -5.47
C MET A 199 4.45 23.44 -4.83
N LYS A 200 4.67 24.72 -5.20
CA LYS A 200 5.70 25.56 -4.56
C LYS A 200 5.45 25.76 -3.06
N ARG A 201 4.18 25.85 -2.62
CA ARG A 201 3.80 25.91 -1.20
C ARG A 201 4.06 24.58 -0.49
N GLN A 202 3.68 23.45 -1.07
CA GLN A 202 3.96 22.12 -0.49
C GLN A 202 5.45 21.85 -0.34
N GLU A 203 6.26 22.26 -1.32
CA GLU A 203 7.70 22.06 -1.26
C GLU A 203 8.38 22.98 -0.25
N LYS A 204 7.90 24.22 -0.11
CA LYS A 204 8.37 25.15 0.93
C LYS A 204 7.99 24.64 2.33
N LEU A 205 6.82 24.04 2.49
CA LEU A 205 6.39 23.39 3.74
C LEU A 205 7.24 22.17 4.08
N ARG A 206 7.50 21.27 3.12
CA ARG A 206 8.40 20.12 3.34
C ARG A 206 9.80 20.53 3.79
N LYS A 207 10.34 21.62 3.24
CA LYS A 207 11.64 22.18 3.66
C LYS A 207 11.63 22.76 5.07
N LEU A 208 10.49 23.25 5.56
CA LEU A 208 10.32 23.72 6.94
C LEU A 208 10.23 22.54 7.92
N PHE A 209 9.53 21.47 7.57
CA PHE A 209 9.45 20.24 8.38
C PHE A 209 10.77 19.44 8.44
N ALA A 210 11.66 19.60 7.45
CA ALA A 210 12.96 18.93 7.42
C ALA A 210 14.07 19.63 8.22
N LYS A 211 13.91 20.93 8.55
CA LYS A 211 14.92 21.75 9.26
C LYS A 211 14.76 21.77 10.78
N GLY A 212 13.76 21.10 11.33
CA GLY A 212 13.49 21.01 12.77
C GLY A 212 14.01 19.75 13.45
N ARG A 213 15.03 19.09 12.88
CA ARG A 213 15.79 18.00 13.51
C ARG A 213 17.23 18.44 13.74
#